data_AF-A0A5T0DK37-F1
#
_entry.id   AF-A0A5T0DK37-F1
#
_cell.length_a   1.000
_cell.length_b   1.000
_cell.length_c   1.000
_cell.angle_alpha   90.00
_cell.angle_beta   90.00
_cell.angle_gamma   90.00
#
_symmetry.space_group_name_H-M   'P 1'
#
loop_
_entity.id
_entity.type
_entity.pdbx_description
1 polymer ?
#
loop_
_entity_poly.entity_id
_entity_poly.type
_entity_poly.pdbx_seq_one_letter_code
_entity_poly.pdbx_strand_id
1 'polypeptide(L)'
;MSEWLLEHILHHDIMIGKWIKAHNKNTKEEETKQEELTEDSQEKLEFIYSCPCKTTHALSYNEHLDILYHNKNLKCKNCQQTLFYFKNPI
;
A
#
# COMPACT_ATOMS: atom_id res chain seq x y z
N MET A 1 -23.03 18.87 3.00
CA MET A 1 -22.26 18.09 2.00
C MET A 1 -22.96 18.26 0.67
N SER A 2 -22.25 18.61 -0.40
CA SER A 2 -22.85 18.82 -1.71
C SER A 2 -23.29 17.48 -2.31
N GLU A 3 -24.50 17.39 -2.87
CA GLU A 3 -25.04 16.16 -3.49
C GLU A 3 -24.09 15.58 -4.55
N TRP A 4 -23.45 16.47 -5.32
CA TRP A 4 -22.43 16.13 -6.30
C TRP A 4 -21.23 15.38 -5.71
N LEU A 5 -20.78 15.75 -4.50
CA LEU A 5 -19.63 15.09 -3.86
C LEU A 5 -20.00 13.66 -3.43
N LEU A 6 -21.23 13.47 -2.94
CA LEU A 6 -21.72 12.14 -2.55
C LEU A 6 -21.84 11.23 -3.78
N GLU A 7 -22.39 11.76 -4.87
CA GLU A 7 -22.51 11.05 -6.15
C GLU A 7 -21.14 10.70 -6.72
N HIS A 8 -20.18 11.62 -6.64
CA HIS A 8 -18.80 11.38 -7.07
C HIS A 8 -18.13 10.26 -6.27
N ILE A 9 -18.26 10.26 -4.94
CA ILE A 9 -17.71 9.20 -4.07
C ILE A 9 -18.36 7.86 -4.42
N LEU A 10 -19.69 7.79 -4.51
CA LEU A 10 -20.42 6.57 -4.84
C LEU A 10 -20.05 6.03 -6.23
N HIS A 11 -19.88 6.92 -7.22
CA HIS A 11 -19.47 6.54 -8.57
C HIS A 11 -18.07 5.91 -8.56
N HIS A 12 -17.13 6.49 -7.81
CA HIS A 12 -15.79 5.93 -7.66
C HIS A 12 -15.79 4.58 -6.92
N ASP A 13 -16.58 4.42 -5.85
CA ASP A 13 -16.72 3.14 -5.14
C ASP A 13 -17.25 2.03 -6.05
N ILE A 14 -18.23 2.35 -6.91
CA ILE A 14 -18.76 1.41 -7.90
C ILE A 14 -17.69 1.05 -8.94
N MET A 15 -16.87 2.00 -9.39
CA MET A 15 -15.78 1.74 -10.33
C MET A 15 -14.71 0.83 -9.73
N ILE A 16 -14.32 1.06 -8.48
CA ILE A 16 -13.38 0.19 -7.74
C ILE A 16 -13.95 -1.22 -7.63
N GLY A 17 -15.22 -1.36 -7.23
CA GLY A 17 -15.88 -2.67 -7.14
C GLY A 17 -15.96 -3.41 -8.49
N LYS A 18 -16.15 -2.69 -9.60
CA LYS A 18 -16.11 -3.27 -10.95
C LYS A 18 -14.71 -3.71 -11.34
N TRP A 19 -13.68 -2.92 -11.04
CA TRP A 19 -12.29 -3.26 -11.31
C TRP A 19 -11.86 -4.51 -10.54
N ILE A 20 -12.16 -4.60 -9.24
CA ILE A 20 -11.88 -5.79 -8.42
C ILE A 20 -12.58 -7.03 -8.98
N LYS A 21 -13.87 -6.90 -9.36
CA LYS A 21 -14.62 -8.02 -9.95
C LYS A 21 -14.04 -8.45 -11.30
N ALA A 22 -13.61 -7.51 -12.14
CA ALA A 22 -12.98 -7.82 -13.42
C ALA A 22 -11.61 -8.48 -13.23
N HIS A 23 -10.81 -7.98 -12.30
CA HIS A 23 -9.52 -8.57 -11.93
C HIS A 23 -9.69 -10.01 -11.42
N ASN A 24 -10.59 -10.22 -10.46
CA ASN A 24 -10.86 -11.54 -9.90
C ASN A 24 -11.56 -12.50 -10.88
N LYS A 25 -12.27 -11.98 -11.89
CA LYS A 25 -12.87 -12.81 -12.94
C LYS A 25 -11.80 -13.32 -13.91
N ASN A 26 -10.80 -12.50 -14.23
CA ASN A 26 -9.67 -12.92 -15.07
C ASN A 26 -8.77 -13.95 -14.35
N THR A 27 -8.68 -13.91 -13.02
CA THR A 27 -7.95 -14.92 -12.22
C THR A 27 -8.70 -16.24 -12.07
N LYS A 28 -10.04 -16.26 -12.24
CA LYS A 28 -10.87 -17.46 -12.01
C LYS A 28 -10.79 -18.53 -13.09
N GLU A 29 -10.23 -18.25 -14.26
CA GLU A 29 -10.04 -19.28 -15.29
C GLU A 29 -8.74 -20.10 -15.10
N GLU A 30 -7.84 -19.69 -14.19
CA GLU A 30 -6.55 -20.37 -13.97
C GLU A 30 -6.44 -21.12 -12.62
N GLU A 31 -7.41 -20.99 -11.69
CA GLU A 31 -7.20 -21.48 -10.31
C GLU A 31 -8.43 -22.22 -9.76
N THR A 32 -8.62 -23.47 -10.17
CA THR A 32 -9.37 -24.48 -9.39
C THR A 32 -8.43 -25.22 -8.42
N LYS A 33 -7.24 -24.69 -8.15
CA LYS A 33 -6.24 -25.24 -7.23
C LYS A 33 -5.42 -24.09 -6.63
N GLN A 34 -5.82 -23.62 -5.45
CA GLN A 34 -5.09 -22.79 -4.49
C GLN A 34 -6.18 -22.38 -3.46
N GLU A 35 -6.59 -23.25 -2.55
CA GLU A 35 -5.84 -23.58 -1.33
C GLU A 35 -5.04 -22.38 -0.85
N GLU A 36 -5.59 -21.72 0.18
CA GLU A 36 -4.85 -20.92 1.17
C GLU A 36 -3.58 -20.27 0.62
N LEU A 37 -3.69 -19.06 0.05
CA LEU A 37 -2.55 -18.16 -0.05
C LEU A 37 -2.16 -17.75 1.37
N THR A 38 -1.42 -18.68 1.98
CA THR A 38 -0.54 -18.49 3.11
C THR A 38 0.39 -17.32 2.83
N GLU A 39 0.75 -16.66 3.91
CA GLU A 39 1.64 -15.50 4.05
C GLU A 39 3.07 -15.68 3.48
N ASP A 40 3.34 -16.64 2.59
CA ASP A 40 4.69 -17.13 2.27
C ASP A 40 5.19 -16.77 0.86
N SER A 41 4.57 -15.81 0.16
CA SER A 41 5.10 -15.31 -1.13
C SER A 41 5.19 -13.79 -1.25
N GLN A 42 5.09 -13.08 -0.11
CA GLN A 42 5.75 -11.79 -0.03
C GLN A 42 7.25 -12.07 0.01
N GLU A 43 7.89 -12.14 -1.16
CA GLU A 43 9.27 -11.68 -1.28
C GLU A 43 9.38 -10.45 -0.38
N LYS A 44 10.26 -10.51 0.62
CA LYS A 44 10.38 -9.55 1.71
C LYS A 44 10.52 -8.14 1.12
N LEU A 45 9.41 -7.49 0.81
CA LEU A 45 9.36 -6.16 0.21
C LEU A 45 9.72 -5.20 1.33
N GLU A 46 11.02 -5.05 1.56
CA GLU A 46 11.56 -4.11 2.53
C GLU A 46 11.38 -2.71 1.92
N PHE A 47 10.44 -1.94 2.47
CA PHE A 47 10.22 -0.57 2.03
C PHE A 47 11.32 0.32 2.60
N ILE A 48 12.22 0.79 1.75
CA ILE A 48 13.36 1.59 2.18
C ILE A 48 12.95 3.06 2.34
N TYR A 49 13.19 3.58 3.53
CA TYR A 49 13.06 5.00 3.85
C TYR A 49 14.44 5.60 4.13
N SER A 50 14.68 6.79 3.58
CA SER A 50 15.92 7.52 3.79
C SER A 50 15.77 8.56 4.89
N CYS A 51 16.77 8.62 5.76
CA CYS A 51 16.93 9.65 6.80
C CYS A 51 17.93 10.72 6.33
N PRO A 52 17.75 12.01 6.71
CA PRO A 52 18.75 13.05 6.44
C PRO A 52 20.09 12.80 7.15
N CYS A 53 20.07 11.96 8.17
CA CYS A 53 21.24 11.43 8.87
C CYS A 53 22.06 10.41 8.05
N LYS A 54 21.73 10.22 6.75
CA LYS A 54 22.35 9.24 5.83
C LYS A 54 22.15 7.77 6.25
N THR A 55 21.13 7.50 7.06
CA THR A 55 20.73 6.15 7.45
C THR A 55 19.53 5.70 6.62
N THR A 56 19.53 4.44 6.20
CA THR A 56 18.39 3.78 5.56
C THR A 56 17.61 2.99 6.61
N HIS A 57 16.28 3.07 6.53
CA HIS A 57 15.35 2.37 7.41
C HIS A 57 14.50 1.45 6.55
N ALA A 58 14.64 0.14 6.73
CA ALA A 58 13.70 -0.82 6.16
C ALA A 58 12.45 -0.85 7.02
N LEU A 59 11.30 -0.59 6.42
CA LEU A 59 9.99 -0.68 7.06
C LEU A 59 9.26 -1.92 6.56
N SER A 60 8.47 -2.50 7.46
CA SER A 60 7.50 -3.54 7.10
C SER A 60 6.40 -2.97 6.22
N TYR A 61 5.72 -3.84 5.46
CA TYR A 61 4.57 -3.46 4.64
C TYR A 61 3.50 -2.72 5.46
N ASN A 62 3.20 -3.21 6.66
CA ASN A 62 2.21 -2.59 7.56
C ASN A 62 2.63 -1.17 7.99
N GLU A 63 3.91 -0.95 8.30
CA GLU A 63 4.43 0.39 8.63
C GLU A 63 4.39 1.34 7.43
N HIS A 64 4.63 0.83 6.21
CA HIS A 64 4.49 1.61 5.00
C HIS A 64 3.03 2.03 4.74
N LEU A 65 2.07 1.11 4.93
CA LEU A 65 0.64 1.42 4.83
C LEU A 65 0.20 2.46 5.87
N ASP A 66 0.68 2.33 7.11
CA ASP A 66 0.43 3.30 8.19
C ASP A 66 0.85 4.73 7.79
N ILE A 67 2.00 4.88 7.13
CA ILE A 67 2.48 6.18 6.67
C ILE A 67 1.57 6.73 5.55
N LEU A 68 1.23 5.89 4.58
CA LEU A 68 0.43 6.30 3.41
C LEU A 68 -1.02 6.64 3.74
N TYR A 69 -1.68 5.82 4.56
CA TYR A 69 -3.13 5.90 4.80
C TYR A 69 -3.49 6.59 6.12
N HIS A 70 -2.64 6.45 7.14
CA HIS A 70 -2.90 7.02 8.47
C HIS A 70 -2.12 8.32 8.73
N ASN A 71 -1.46 8.87 7.70
CA ASN A 71 -0.68 10.11 7.74
C ASN A 71 0.36 10.12 8.89
N LYS A 72 0.87 8.93 9.23
CA LYS A 72 1.77 8.71 10.36
C LYS A 72 3.15 9.22 9.99
N ASN A 73 3.66 10.19 10.75
CA ASN A 73 4.99 10.74 10.53
C ASN A 73 6.02 9.88 11.26
N LEU A 74 6.74 9.02 10.52
CA LEU A 74 7.81 8.21 11.09
C LEU A 74 9.08 9.07 11.28
N LYS A 75 9.62 9.05 12.50
CA LYS A 75 10.84 9.77 12.87
C LYS A 75 11.99 8.80 13.07
N CYS A 76 13.18 9.18 12.61
CA CYS A 76 14.40 8.44 12.89
C CYS A 76 14.65 8.41 14.40
N LYS A 77 14.92 7.24 14.98
CA LYS A 77 15.27 7.12 16.41
C LYS A 77 16.60 7.80 16.76
N ASN A 78 17.49 7.99 15.78
CA ASN A 78 18.81 8.58 15.99
C ASN A 78 18.80 10.11 15.93
N CYS A 79 18.27 10.71 14.85
CA CYS A 79 18.27 12.16 14.68
C CYS A 79 16.90 12.83 14.93
N GLN A 80 15.85 12.06 15.22
CA GLN A 80 14.47 12.52 15.44
C GLN A 80 13.83 13.25 14.24
N GLN A 81 14.50 13.28 13.08
CA GLN A 81 13.97 13.86 11.85
C GLN A 81 13.03 12.90 11.13
N THR A 82 12.10 13.46 10.35
CA THR A 82 11.14 12.71 9.56
C THR A 82 11.84 11.88 8.48
N LEU A 83 11.38 10.64 8.29
CA LEU A 83 11.85 9.75 7.25
C LEU A 83 11.14 10.03 5.92
N PHE A 84 11.87 9.88 4.82
CA PHE A 84 11.35 10.07 3.46
C PHE A 84 11.31 8.74 2.72
N TYR A 85 10.19 8.46 2.06
CA TYR A 85 10.07 7.24 1.28
C TYR A 85 11.01 7.29 0.07
N PHE A 86 11.90 6.31 -0.04
CA PHE A 86 12.81 6.19 -1.17
C PHE A 86 12.32 5.07 -2.09
N LYS A 87 11.45 5.43 -3.04
CA LYS A 87 11.11 4.54 -4.15
C LYS A 87 12.21 4.69 -5.19
N ASN A 88 13.00 3.64 -5.40
CA ASN A 88 13.96 3.65 -6.50
C ASN A 88 13.17 3.76 -7.81
N PRO A 89 13.30 4.83 -8.60
CA PRO A 89 12.70 4.89 -9.93
C PRO A 89 13.46 3.89 -10.80
N ILE A 90 12.78 2.82 -11.20
CA ILE A 90 13.24 1.93 -12.28
C ILE A 90 12.92 2.64 -13.60
#